data_AF-A0A957CTH4-F1
#
_entry.id   AF-A0A957CTH4-F1
#
_cell.length_a   1.000
_cell.length_b   1.000
_cell.length_c   1.000
_cell.angle_alpha   90.00
_cell.angle_beta   90.00
_cell.angle_gamma   90.00
#
_symmetry.space_group_name_H-M   'P 1'
#
loop_
_entity.id
_entity.type
_entity.pdbx_description
1 polymer ?
#
loop_
_entity_poly.entity_id
_entity_poly.type
_entity_poly.pdbx_seq_one_letter_code
_entity_poly.pdbx_strand_id
1 'polypeptide(L)'
;MSFGITKTIPAKRGITGVNVLYDGTLDEFEFHMAGKPSKLNVGDYVYTIYNDQLVGRCRIKELIGGAVNPGSGKPRTLIMVVCPGERLDAPIARQGHRGTRYYDGADWPR
;
A
#
# COMPACT_ATOMS: atom_id res chain seq x y z
N MET A 1 -13.34 -1.26 -11.31
CA MET A 1 -13.45 -0.83 -9.90
C MET A 1 -12.05 -0.72 -9.34
N SER A 2 -11.73 0.39 -8.67
CA SER A 2 -10.38 0.74 -8.19
C SER A 2 -10.23 0.51 -6.68
N PHE A 3 -10.98 -0.44 -6.11
CA PHE A 3 -11.03 -0.68 -4.67
C PHE A 3 -9.68 -1.16 -4.11
N GLY A 4 -9.45 -0.88 -2.83
CA GLY A 4 -8.29 -1.37 -2.12
C GLY A 4 -8.11 -0.75 -0.74
N ILE A 5 -6.85 -0.53 -0.38
CA ILE A 5 -6.46 0.13 0.87
C ILE A 5 -5.45 1.22 0.62
N THR A 6 -5.51 2.30 1.38
CA THR A 6 -4.43 3.26 1.51
C THR A 6 -3.44 2.81 2.56
N LYS A 7 -2.16 3.11 2.36
CA LYS A 7 -1.08 2.79 3.28
C LYS A 7 -0.05 3.91 3.33
N THR A 8 0.15 4.47 4.52
CA THR A 8 1.21 5.46 4.74
C THR A 8 2.59 4.78 4.77
N ILE A 9 3.50 5.22 3.89
CA ILE A 9 4.91 4.87 3.91
C ILE A 9 5.62 5.81 4.91
N PRO A 10 6.33 5.27 5.92
CA PRO A 10 7.04 6.10 6.90
C PRO A 10 8.08 7.01 6.24
N ALA A 11 8.16 8.27 6.66
CA ALA A 11 9.11 9.26 6.14
C ALA A 11 10.58 8.77 6.20
N LYS A 12 10.94 7.99 7.22
CA LYS A 12 12.27 7.39 7.38
C LYS A 12 12.71 6.48 6.23
N ARG A 13 11.77 5.96 5.43
CA ARG A 13 12.08 5.12 4.25
C ARG A 13 12.58 5.98 3.08
N GLY A 14 12.37 7.29 3.13
CA GLY A 14 12.82 8.26 2.14
C GLY A 14 12.08 8.13 0.81
N ILE A 15 12.30 9.12 -0.07
CA ILE A 15 11.69 9.14 -1.41
C ILE A 15 12.20 7.98 -2.28
N THR A 16 13.47 7.58 -2.13
CA THR A 16 14.04 6.45 -2.86
C THR A 16 13.29 5.16 -2.56
N GLY A 17 12.98 4.89 -1.29
CA GLY A 17 12.21 3.71 -0.90
C GLY A 17 10.74 3.74 -1.34
N VAL A 18 10.23 4.88 -1.79
CA VAL A 18 8.93 5.00 -2.47
C VAL A 18 9.11 4.78 -3.98
N ASN A 19 10.14 5.37 -4.57
CA ASN A 19 10.41 5.30 -6.01
C ASN A 19 10.65 3.87 -6.50
N VAL A 20 11.32 3.03 -5.70
CA VAL A 20 11.57 1.61 -6.03
C VAL A 20 10.29 0.79 -6.26
N LEU A 21 9.15 1.26 -5.77
CA LEU A 21 7.86 0.60 -6.02
C LEU A 21 7.36 0.84 -7.46
N TYR A 22 7.92 1.82 -8.17
CA TYR A 22 7.40 2.37 -9.43
C TYR A 22 8.44 2.40 -10.56
N ASP A 23 9.73 2.34 -10.25
CA ASP A 23 10.81 2.48 -11.23
C ASP A 23 11.17 1.16 -11.95
N GLY A 24 10.53 0.04 -11.58
CA GLY A 24 10.76 -1.27 -12.17
C GLY A 24 11.98 -2.01 -11.62
N THR A 25 12.61 -1.50 -10.55
CA THR A 25 13.74 -2.18 -9.89
C THR A 25 13.32 -3.38 -9.03
N LEU A 26 12.03 -3.46 -8.69
CA LEU A 26 11.43 -4.54 -7.92
C LEU A 26 10.31 -5.20 -8.72
N ASP A 27 10.24 -6.53 -8.66
CA ASP A 27 9.11 -7.30 -9.19
C ASP A 27 7.96 -7.38 -8.18
N GLU A 28 8.28 -7.38 -6.88
CA GLU A 28 7.30 -7.55 -5.80
C GLU A 28 7.69 -6.75 -4.55
N PHE A 29 6.67 -6.39 -3.77
CA PHE A 29 6.87 -5.72 -2.50
C PHE A 29 5.89 -6.21 -1.43
N GLU A 30 6.36 -6.23 -0.18
CA GLU A 30 5.57 -6.68 0.96
C GLU A 30 5.08 -5.49 1.81
N PHE A 31 3.77 -5.42 2.04
CA PHE A 31 3.14 -4.48 2.95
C PHE A 31 2.52 -5.17 4.17
N HIS A 32 2.65 -4.56 5.35
CA HIS A 32 2.15 -5.16 6.60
C HIS A 32 0.86 -4.53 7.08
N MET A 33 -0.24 -5.27 7.14
CA MET A 33 -1.50 -4.81 7.72
C MET A 33 -1.72 -5.47 9.09
N ALA A 34 -2.24 -4.72 10.06
CA ALA A 34 -2.63 -5.29 11.35
C ALA A 34 -3.95 -6.04 11.22
N GLY A 35 -4.03 -7.23 11.82
CA GLY A 35 -5.22 -8.08 11.76
C GLY A 35 -5.46 -8.70 10.37
N LYS A 36 -6.63 -9.30 10.21
CA LYS A 36 -7.09 -9.92 8.96
C LYS A 36 -7.94 -8.91 8.17
N PRO A 37 -7.67 -8.66 6.88
CA PRO A 37 -8.55 -7.85 6.05
C PRO A 37 -9.91 -8.54 5.90
N SER A 38 -10.98 -7.75 6.00
CA SER A 38 -12.37 -8.19 5.87
C SER A 38 -12.96 -7.98 4.48
N LYS A 39 -12.43 -7.03 3.69
CA LYS A 39 -12.96 -6.65 2.38
C LYS A 39 -11.91 -6.67 1.25
N LEU A 40 -10.64 -6.90 1.58
CA LEU A 40 -9.53 -6.83 0.63
C LEU A 40 -9.36 -8.18 -0.08
N ASN A 41 -9.20 -8.15 -1.39
CA ASN A 41 -9.02 -9.32 -2.23
C ASN A 41 -7.75 -9.22 -3.08
N VAL A 42 -7.32 -10.36 -3.62
CA VAL A 42 -6.30 -10.39 -4.67
C VAL A 42 -6.83 -9.66 -5.90
N GLY A 43 -5.99 -8.82 -6.51
CA GLY A 43 -6.35 -7.98 -7.64
C GLY A 43 -6.79 -6.55 -7.26
N ASP A 44 -7.11 -6.30 -5.98
CA ASP A 44 -7.31 -4.95 -5.43
C ASP A 44 -5.98 -4.19 -5.35
N TYR A 45 -6.01 -2.94 -4.87
CA TYR A 45 -4.85 -2.06 -4.85
C TYR A 45 -4.37 -1.67 -3.44
N VAL A 46 -3.07 -1.51 -3.29
CA VAL A 46 -2.45 -0.77 -2.18
C VAL A 46 -2.04 0.60 -2.67
N TYR A 47 -2.79 1.61 -2.27
CA TYR A 47 -2.53 3.01 -2.51
C TYR A 47 -1.49 3.53 -1.52
N THR A 48 -0.40 4.08 -2.00
CA THR A 48 0.70 4.54 -1.16
C THR A 48 0.55 6.02 -0.84
N ILE A 49 0.64 6.34 0.45
CA ILE A 49 0.65 7.72 0.92
C ILE A 49 2.03 8.02 1.47
N TYR A 50 2.65 9.10 0.99
CA TYR A 50 3.93 9.57 1.46
C TYR A 50 3.86 11.09 1.65
N ASN A 51 4.37 11.59 2.79
CA ASN A 51 4.30 13.01 3.15
C ASN A 51 2.91 13.63 2.97
N ASP A 52 1.87 12.96 3.49
CA ASP A 52 0.47 13.38 3.37
C ASP A 52 -0.03 13.53 1.93
N GLN A 53 0.59 12.84 0.96
CA GLN A 53 0.18 12.81 -0.43
C GLN A 53 -0.01 11.37 -0.91
N LEU A 54 -1.08 11.11 -1.64
CA LEU A 54 -1.25 9.89 -2.42
C LEU A 54 -0.32 9.96 -3.63
N VAL A 55 0.63 9.04 -3.72
CA VAL A 55 1.70 9.08 -4.73
C VAL A 55 1.57 7.98 -5.80
N GLY A 56 0.93 6.87 -5.46
CA GLY A 56 0.74 5.78 -6.41
C GLY A 56 -0.11 4.64 -5.86
N ARG A 57 -0.16 3.54 -6.62
CA ARG A 57 -0.80 2.29 -6.20
C ARG A 57 -0.02 1.08 -6.72
N CYS A 58 -0.08 -0.02 -5.98
CA CYS A 58 0.46 -1.32 -6.42
C CYS A 58 -0.67 -2.35 -6.38
N ARG A 59 -0.69 -3.29 -7.32
CA ARG A 59 -1.74 -4.31 -7.37
C ARG A 59 -1.43 -5.47 -6.44
N ILE A 60 -2.41 -5.92 -5.67
CA ILE A 60 -2.26 -7.03 -4.73
C ILE A 60 -2.21 -8.34 -5.51
N LYS A 61 -1.12 -9.09 -5.29
CA LYS A 61 -0.91 -10.44 -5.81
C LYS A 61 -1.38 -11.50 -4.82
N GLU A 62 -1.09 -11.30 -3.54
CA GLU A 62 -1.33 -12.32 -2.51
C GLU A 62 -1.60 -11.68 -1.14
N LEU A 63 -2.42 -12.35 -0.33
CA LEU A 63 -2.73 -11.98 1.05
C LEU A 63 -2.36 -13.14 1.96
N ILE A 64 -1.26 -13.01 2.70
CA ILE A 64 -0.76 -14.04 3.60
C ILE A 64 -1.14 -13.65 5.03
N GLY A 65 -2.13 -14.32 5.58
CA GLY A 65 -2.56 -14.13 6.97
C GLY A 65 -1.69 -14.89 7.97
N GLY A 66 -1.77 -14.50 9.25
CA GLY A 66 -1.21 -15.29 10.36
C GLY A 66 0.27 -15.03 10.67
N ALA A 67 0.92 -14.09 9.98
CA ALA A 67 2.29 -13.69 10.32
C ALA A 67 2.28 -12.98 11.69
N VAL A 68 2.87 -13.59 12.71
CA VAL A 68 2.95 -13.00 14.06
C VAL A 68 4.21 -12.13 14.13
N ASN A 69 4.06 -10.85 14.44
CA ASN A 69 5.22 -9.99 14.68
C ASN A 69 5.90 -10.41 16.01
N PRO A 70 7.19 -10.80 16.01
CA PRO A 70 7.90 -11.21 17.22
C PRO A 70 7.89 -10.15 18.33
N GLY A 71 7.88 -8.87 17.97
CA GLY A 71 7.92 -7.77 18.93
C GLY A 71 6.58 -7.37 19.53
N SER A 72 5.44 -7.81 18.96
CA SER A 72 4.11 -7.40 19.47
C SER A 72 3.14 -8.55 19.71
N GLY A 73 3.45 -9.78 19.29
CA GLY A 73 2.59 -10.97 19.44
C GLY A 73 1.26 -10.89 18.69
N LYS A 74 1.01 -9.82 17.93
CA LYS A 74 -0.26 -9.58 17.23
C LYS A 74 -0.16 -10.11 15.80
N PRO A 75 -1.21 -10.80 15.30
CA PRO A 75 -1.24 -11.29 13.94
C PRO A 75 -1.27 -10.11 12.96
N ARG A 76 -0.49 -10.25 11.90
CA ARG A 76 -0.47 -9.36 10.74
C ARG A 76 -0.85 -10.15 9.50
N THR A 77 -1.40 -9.43 8.54
CA THR A 77 -1.54 -9.90 7.17
C THR A 77 -0.43 -9.26 6.36
N LEU A 78 0.38 -10.08 5.70
CA LEU A 78 1.33 -9.65 4.68
C LEU A 78 0.55 -9.52 3.38
N ILE A 79 0.69 -8.36 2.75
CA ILE A 79 0.04 -8.02 1.49
C ILE A 79 1.16 -7.95 0.47
N MET A 80 1.25 -8.97 -0.36
CA MET A 80 2.21 -9.03 -1.46
C MET A 80 1.63 -8.27 -2.64
N VAL A 81 2.38 -7.32 -3.17
CA VAL A 81 1.99 -6.54 -4.34
C VAL A 81 2.97 -6.77 -5.49
N VAL A 82 2.46 -6.64 -6.71
CA VAL A 82 3.28 -6.61 -7.93
C VAL A 82 3.87 -5.22 -8.10
N CYS A 83 5.14 -5.18 -8.47
CA CYS A 83 5.88 -4.00 -8.91
C CYS A 83 6.38 -4.21 -10.37
N PRO A 84 6.58 -3.13 -11.16
CA PRO A 84 6.28 -1.75 -10.82
C PRO A 84 4.77 -1.51 -10.66
N GLY A 85 4.43 -0.73 -9.63
CA GLY A 85 3.09 -0.19 -9.47
C GLY A 85 2.83 0.97 -10.43
N GLU A 86 1.66 1.58 -10.30
CA GLU A 86 1.30 2.79 -11.03
C GLU A 86 1.61 4.02 -10.17
N ARG A 87 2.34 4.98 -10.72
CA ARG A 87 2.64 6.26 -10.08
C ARG A 87 1.72 7.34 -10.63
N LEU A 88 1.28 8.25 -9.77
CA LEU A 88 0.60 9.46 -10.21
C LEU A 88 1.63 10.48 -10.73
N ASP A 89 1.34 11.10 -11.87
CA ASP A 89 2.12 12.23 -12.37
C ASP A 89 2.04 13.42 -11.41
N ALA A 90 0.86 13.67 -10.86
CA ALA A 90 0.60 14.68 -9.83
C ALA A 90 0.05 14.03 -8.55
N PRO A 91 0.82 14.04 -7.44
CA PRO A 91 0.35 13.49 -6.17
C PRO A 91 -0.89 14.23 -5.64
N ILE A 92 -1.83 13.49 -5.04
CA ILE A 92 -3.09 14.04 -4.51
C ILE A 92 -2.97 14.25 -3.01
N ALA A 93 -3.33 15.44 -2.51
CA ALA A 93 -3.25 15.74 -1.08
C ALA A 93 -4.17 14.83 -0.23
N ARG A 94 -3.61 14.30 0.86
CA ARG A 94 -4.24 13.39 1.83
C ARG A 94 -3.86 13.76 3.27
N GLN A 95 -3.94 15.04 3.60
CA GLN A 95 -3.65 15.53 4.95
C GLN A 95 -4.49 14.82 6.02
N GLY A 96 -3.84 14.44 7.12
CA GLY A 96 -4.48 13.75 8.25
C GLY A 96 -4.73 12.26 8.02
N HIS A 97 -4.46 11.72 6.83
CA HIS A 97 -4.59 10.30 6.56
C HIS A 97 -3.35 9.53 7.04
N ARG A 98 -3.48 8.83 8.17
CA ARG A 98 -2.42 7.99 8.73
C ARG A 98 -2.81 6.52 8.80
N GLY A 99 -1.86 5.65 8.50
CA GLY A 99 -1.95 4.21 8.70
C GLY A 99 -2.51 3.48 7.48
N THR A 100 -3.24 2.39 7.74
CA THR A 100 -3.89 1.58 6.70
C THR A 100 -5.42 1.76 6.80
N ARG A 101 -6.09 2.13 5.70
CA ARG A 101 -7.56 2.27 5.66
C ARG A 101 -8.12 1.72 4.36
N TYR A 102 -9.38 1.30 4.36
CA TYR A 102 -10.07 0.96 3.11
C TYR A 102 -10.27 2.19 2.26
N TYR A 103 -10.16 2.01 0.95
CA TYR A 103 -10.30 3.07 -0.02
C TYR A 103 -10.99 2.53 -1.28
N ASP A 104 -11.98 3.28 -1.76
CA ASP A 104 -12.76 2.95 -2.95
C ASP A 104 -12.07 3.35 -4.26
N GLY A 105 -10.95 4.07 -4.19
CA GLY A 105 -10.25 4.57 -5.36
C GLY A 105 -10.91 5.80 -5.99
N ALA A 106 -11.75 6.54 -5.25
CA ALA A 106 -12.55 7.65 -5.76
C ALA A 106 -11.74 8.75 -6.47
N ASP A 107 -10.54 9.05 -5.98
CA ASP A 107 -9.68 10.13 -6.48
C ASP A 107 -8.60 9.62 -7.45
N TRP A 108 -8.60 8.33 -7.76
CA TRP A 108 -7.65 7.78 -8.72
C TRP A 108 -8.09 8.12 -10.17
N PRO A 109 -7.21 8.70 -11.01
CA PRO A 109 -7.53 8.99 -12.41
C PRO A 109 -7.97 7.72 -13.15
N ARG A 110 -9.03 7.82 -13.96
CA ARG A 110 -9.53 6.70 -14.77
C ARG A 110 -8.95 6.70 -16.16
#